data_AF-A0A6B3G603-F1
#
_entry.id   AF-A0A6B3G603-F1
#
_cell.length_a   1.000
_cell.length_b   1.000
_cell.length_c   1.000
_cell.angle_alpha   90.00
_cell.angle_beta   90.00
_cell.angle_gamma   90.00
#
_symmetry.space_group_name_H-M   'P 1'
#
loop_
_entity.id
_entity.type
_entity.pdbx_description
1 polymer ?
#
loop_
_entity_poly.entity_id
_entity_poly.type
_entity_poly.pdbx_seq_one_letter_code
_entity_poly.pdbx_strand_id
1 'polypeptide(L)'
;GDTLRDSRWDMPYLGMQVLIEGLALAAFGMIRDTTTKPLPKQILAYVMQDEARHVAFGRMALRDYYKQLGDAELREREEFVIEGCYLMRDRLSGVEVLENFGIGKQEAKDLSEHSEYLQLFRKLLFSRIVPCVKDIGLWGPRLQKAYVDMGVLELGDSNLDLLMSQDEEIAEQLDRDRFAAEEEARVAEVAEAIEEGGEAAA
;
A
#
# COMPACT_ATOMS: atom_id res chain seq x y z
N GLY A 1 -8.67 7.27 -22.12
CA GLY A 1 -9.09 8.62 -21.74
C GLY A 1 -10.59 8.63 -21.64
N ASP A 2 -11.11 8.46 -20.43
CA ASP A 2 -12.55 8.56 -20.13
C ASP A 2 -12.84 8.89 -18.64
N THR A 3 -11.82 9.03 -17.80
CA THR A 3 -11.96 9.30 -16.37
C THR A 3 -12.40 10.72 -16.02
N LEU A 4 -12.38 11.65 -16.98
CA LEU A 4 -12.80 13.05 -16.77
C LEU A 4 -14.20 13.38 -17.34
N ARG A 5 -14.88 12.40 -17.96
CA ARG A 5 -16.26 12.54 -18.46
C ARG A 5 -17.25 11.58 -17.80
N ASP A 6 -16.74 10.65 -17.02
CA ASP A 6 -17.55 9.78 -16.19
C ASP A 6 -18.15 10.58 -15.02
N SER A 7 -19.48 10.68 -14.98
CA SER A 7 -20.21 11.37 -13.90
C SER A 7 -20.21 10.60 -12.58
N ARG A 8 -19.69 9.36 -12.59
CA ARG A 8 -19.62 8.47 -11.44
C ARG A 8 -18.43 8.83 -10.55
N TRP A 9 -18.71 9.59 -9.49
CA TRP A 9 -17.71 10.04 -8.52
C TRP A 9 -16.98 8.88 -7.80
N ASP A 10 -17.61 7.71 -7.73
CA ASP A 10 -17.09 6.54 -7.03
C ASP A 10 -16.00 5.81 -7.81
N MET A 11 -15.96 5.93 -9.15
CA MET A 11 -14.99 5.22 -9.99
C MET A 11 -13.54 5.68 -9.75
N PRO A 12 -13.25 6.99 -9.64
CA PRO A 12 -11.94 7.46 -9.18
C PRO A 12 -11.57 6.93 -7.79
N TYR A 13 -12.54 6.82 -6.89
CA TYR A 13 -12.31 6.32 -5.53
C TYR A 13 -11.96 4.84 -5.51
N LEU A 14 -12.69 4.06 -6.29
CA LEU A 14 -12.43 2.64 -6.48
C LEU A 14 -11.07 2.42 -7.15
N GLY A 15 -10.73 3.21 -8.17
CA GLY A 15 -9.45 3.12 -8.87
C GLY A 15 -8.26 3.53 -8.01
N MET A 16 -8.29 4.74 -7.46
CA MET A 16 -7.14 5.32 -6.79
C MET A 16 -7.02 4.81 -5.35
N GLN A 17 -8.04 5.00 -4.52
CA GLN A 17 -7.98 4.69 -3.08
C GLN A 17 -8.04 3.19 -2.80
N VAL A 18 -8.80 2.41 -3.56
CA VAL A 18 -8.90 0.96 -3.30
C VAL A 18 -7.82 0.17 -4.03
N LEU A 19 -7.66 0.38 -5.33
CA LEU A 19 -6.68 -0.39 -6.11
C LEU A 19 -5.27 0.18 -5.97
N ILE A 20 -5.02 1.40 -6.47
CA ILE A 20 -3.66 1.95 -6.59
C ILE A 20 -2.99 2.17 -5.24
N GLU A 21 -3.64 2.87 -4.31
CA GLU A 21 -3.11 3.13 -2.98
C GLU A 21 -2.99 1.84 -2.15
N GLY A 22 -3.97 0.93 -2.25
CA GLY A 22 -3.90 -0.40 -1.62
C GLY A 22 -2.67 -1.20 -2.06
N LEU A 23 -2.33 -1.16 -3.35
CA LEU A 23 -1.12 -1.76 -3.90
C LEU A 23 0.14 -1.03 -3.42
N ALA A 24 0.15 0.31 -3.49
CA ALA A 24 1.29 1.14 -3.13
C ALA A 24 1.66 0.93 -1.65
N LEU A 25 0.67 0.91 -0.76
CA LEU A 25 0.84 0.65 0.66
C LEU A 25 1.49 -0.71 0.93
N ALA A 26 1.07 -1.78 0.23
CA ALA A 26 1.70 -3.08 0.37
C ALA A 26 3.16 -3.07 -0.10
N ALA A 27 3.45 -2.43 -1.24
CA ALA A 27 4.80 -2.31 -1.76
C ALA A 27 5.71 -1.46 -0.85
N PHE A 28 5.24 -0.29 -0.41
CA PHE A 28 5.97 0.60 0.48
C PHE A 28 6.18 -0.01 1.86
N GLY A 29 5.20 -0.78 2.37
CA GLY A 29 5.35 -1.55 3.60
C GLY A 29 6.53 -2.50 3.54
N MET A 30 6.65 -3.27 2.46
CA MET A 30 7.81 -4.14 2.29
C MET A 30 9.14 -3.39 2.20
N ILE A 31 9.19 -2.26 1.49
CA ILE A 31 10.43 -1.47 1.39
C ILE A 31 10.78 -0.86 2.76
N ARG A 32 9.79 -0.37 3.51
CA ARG A 32 9.95 0.18 4.87
C ARG A 32 10.50 -0.87 5.83
N ASP A 33 9.99 -2.10 5.73
CA ASP A 33 10.32 -3.17 6.67
C ASP A 33 11.67 -3.83 6.34
N THR A 34 12.14 -3.71 5.09
CA THR A 34 13.43 -4.27 4.64
C THR A 34 14.57 -3.25 4.61
N THR A 35 14.28 -1.96 4.50
CA THR A 35 15.33 -0.93 4.48
C THR A 35 16.03 -0.80 5.83
N THR A 36 17.35 -0.70 5.79
CA THR A 36 18.19 -0.47 6.98
C THR A 36 18.55 1.00 7.19
N LYS A 37 18.13 1.88 6.27
CA LYS A 37 18.48 3.31 6.30
C LYS A 37 17.38 4.10 7.01
N PRO A 38 17.73 4.98 7.97
CA PRO A 38 16.75 5.68 8.80
C PRO A 38 15.85 6.62 7.98
N LEU A 39 16.42 7.41 7.05
CA LEU A 39 15.65 8.38 6.27
C LEU A 39 14.59 7.73 5.34
N PRO A 40 14.91 6.72 4.50
CA PRO A 40 13.88 6.02 3.73
C PRO A 40 12.81 5.37 4.60
N LYS A 41 13.20 4.78 5.75
CA LYS A 41 12.24 4.16 6.68
C LYS A 41 11.23 5.18 7.19
N GLN A 42 11.71 6.37 7.55
CA GLN A 42 10.88 7.47 8.02
C GLN A 42 9.94 8.00 6.92
N ILE A 43 10.47 8.28 5.72
CA ILE A 43 9.65 8.77 4.60
C ILE A 43 8.54 7.77 4.28
N LEU A 44 8.88 6.48 4.21
CA LEU A 44 7.89 5.44 3.91
C LEU A 44 6.86 5.30 5.02
N ALA A 45 7.24 5.43 6.30
CA ALA A 45 6.28 5.40 7.40
C ALA A 45 5.27 6.55 7.31
N TYR A 46 5.70 7.77 6.98
CA TYR A 46 4.77 8.89 6.81
C TYR A 46 3.88 8.78 5.57
N VAL A 47 4.45 8.35 4.44
CA VAL A 47 3.66 8.06 3.23
C VAL A 47 2.60 7.01 3.55
N MET A 48 2.98 5.93 4.22
CA MET A 48 2.04 4.88 4.59
C MET A 48 0.95 5.38 5.54
N GLN A 49 1.30 6.23 6.50
CA GLN A 49 0.33 6.84 7.42
C GLN A 49 -0.70 7.71 6.68
N ASP A 50 -0.27 8.49 5.68
CA ASP A 50 -1.15 9.35 4.90
C ASP A 50 -2.06 8.54 3.96
N GLU A 51 -1.47 7.65 3.16
CA GLU A 51 -2.23 6.83 2.21
C GLU A 51 -3.18 5.87 2.92
N ALA A 52 -2.84 5.37 4.12
CA ALA A 52 -3.78 4.60 4.92
C ALA A 52 -5.06 5.40 5.22
N ARG A 53 -4.96 6.70 5.49
CA ARG A 53 -6.14 7.56 5.69
C ARG A 53 -6.95 7.72 4.40
N HIS A 54 -6.30 7.86 3.25
CA HIS A 54 -6.97 7.92 1.96
C HIS A 54 -7.73 6.62 1.64
N VAL A 55 -7.11 5.47 1.86
CA VAL A 55 -7.77 4.15 1.74
C VAL A 55 -8.95 4.03 2.71
N ALA A 56 -8.80 4.42 3.98
CA ALA A 56 -9.89 4.41 4.96
C ALA A 56 -11.06 5.27 4.50
N PHE A 57 -10.79 6.50 4.07
CA PHE A 57 -11.81 7.42 3.57
C PHE A 57 -12.53 6.84 2.35
N GLY A 58 -11.77 6.34 1.37
CA GLY A 58 -12.33 5.72 0.18
C GLY A 58 -13.21 4.51 0.50
N ARG A 59 -12.72 3.61 1.35
CA ARG A 59 -13.47 2.44 1.84
C ARG A 59 -14.79 2.86 2.49
N MET A 60 -14.76 3.81 3.42
CA MET A 60 -15.98 4.28 4.11
C MET A 60 -16.99 4.88 3.14
N ALA A 61 -16.55 5.74 2.22
CA ALA A 61 -17.42 6.39 1.25
C ALA A 61 -18.05 5.39 0.27
N LEU A 62 -17.26 4.45 -0.26
CA LEU A 62 -17.72 3.46 -1.22
C LEU A 62 -18.66 2.44 -0.59
N ARG A 63 -18.35 1.95 0.62
CA ARG A 63 -19.14 0.92 1.29
C ARG A 63 -20.59 1.33 1.50
N ASP A 64 -20.84 2.58 1.90
CA ASP A 64 -22.20 3.04 2.14
C ASP A 64 -22.94 3.41 0.86
N TYR A 65 -22.20 3.84 -0.18
CA TYR A 65 -22.76 4.08 -1.50
C TYR A 65 -23.14 2.79 -2.22
N TYR A 66 -22.30 1.75 -2.19
CA TYR A 66 -22.51 0.50 -2.93
C TYR A 66 -23.69 -0.32 -2.44
N LYS A 67 -24.10 -0.14 -1.17
CA LYS A 67 -25.36 -0.69 -0.65
C LYS A 67 -26.61 -0.15 -1.36
N GLN A 68 -26.50 0.99 -2.05
CA GLN A 68 -27.61 1.67 -2.73
C GLN A 68 -27.64 1.38 -4.23
N LEU A 69 -26.61 0.70 -4.77
CA LEU A 69 -26.48 0.41 -6.18
C LEU A 69 -27.27 -0.84 -6.57
N GLY A 70 -27.78 -0.85 -7.80
CA GLY A 70 -28.39 -2.05 -8.39
C GLY A 70 -27.34 -3.05 -8.88
N ASP A 71 -27.77 -4.30 -9.11
CA ASP A 71 -26.87 -5.37 -9.56
C ASP A 71 -26.11 -5.04 -10.85
N ALA A 72 -26.71 -4.28 -11.77
CA ALA A 72 -26.06 -3.88 -13.01
C ALA A 72 -24.90 -2.91 -12.75
N GLU A 73 -25.09 -1.94 -11.86
CA GLU A 73 -24.08 -0.96 -11.49
C GLU A 73 -22.94 -1.63 -10.72
N LEU A 74 -23.25 -2.52 -9.76
CA LEU A 74 -22.24 -3.29 -9.03
C LEU A 74 -21.40 -4.15 -9.99
N ARG A 75 -22.03 -4.79 -10.98
CA ARG A 75 -21.30 -5.59 -11.98
C ARG A 75 -20.28 -4.76 -12.77
N GLU A 76 -20.60 -3.52 -13.12
CA GLU A 76 -19.65 -2.63 -13.79
C GLU A 76 -18.43 -2.32 -12.90
N ARG A 77 -18.64 -2.13 -11.59
CA ARG A 77 -17.56 -1.89 -10.62
C ARG A 77 -16.72 -3.14 -10.40
N GLU A 78 -17.35 -4.32 -10.33
CA GLU A 78 -16.64 -5.59 -10.26
C GLU A 78 -15.77 -5.80 -11.50
N GLU A 79 -16.28 -5.51 -12.69
CA GLU A 79 -15.52 -5.62 -13.94
C GLU A 79 -14.31 -4.68 -13.94
N PHE A 80 -14.50 -3.43 -13.51
CA PHE A 80 -13.41 -2.49 -13.33
C PHE A 80 -12.34 -2.98 -12.34
N VAL A 81 -12.74 -3.55 -11.20
CA VAL A 81 -11.80 -4.12 -10.22
C VAL A 81 -11.05 -5.31 -10.81
N ILE A 82 -11.73 -6.22 -11.50
CA ILE A 82 -11.11 -7.39 -12.14
C ILE A 82 -10.04 -6.95 -13.13
N GLU A 83 -10.39 -6.05 -14.05
CA GLU A 83 -9.47 -5.51 -15.05
C GLU A 83 -8.27 -4.82 -14.39
N GLY A 84 -8.54 -3.97 -13.39
CA GLY A 84 -7.49 -3.28 -12.64
C GLY A 84 -6.53 -4.25 -11.95
N CYS A 85 -7.05 -5.29 -11.28
CA CYS A 85 -6.22 -6.29 -10.60
C CYS A 85 -5.33 -7.06 -11.59
N TYR A 86 -5.84 -7.46 -12.75
CA TYR A 86 -5.03 -8.12 -13.78
C TYR A 86 -3.95 -7.19 -14.34
N LEU A 87 -4.29 -5.94 -14.67
CA LEU A 87 -3.34 -4.95 -15.16
C LEU A 87 -2.20 -4.70 -14.18
N MET A 88 -2.53 -4.55 -12.89
CA MET A 88 -1.55 -4.29 -11.83
C MET A 88 -0.63 -5.50 -11.61
N ARG A 89 -1.19 -6.71 -11.61
CA ARG A 89 -0.41 -7.95 -11.54
C ARG A 89 0.59 -8.05 -12.69
N ASP A 90 0.15 -7.80 -13.91
CA ASP A 90 0.96 -7.99 -15.12
C ASP A 90 2.08 -6.93 -15.23
N ARG A 91 1.80 -5.70 -14.78
CA ARG A 91 2.78 -4.60 -14.74
C ARG A 91 3.92 -4.83 -13.74
N LEU A 92 3.70 -5.68 -12.74
CA LEU A 92 4.69 -6.03 -11.70
C LEU A 92 5.45 -7.33 -12.01
N SER A 93 5.39 -7.80 -13.26
CA SER A 93 6.16 -8.95 -13.73
C SER A 93 7.67 -8.69 -13.81
N GLY A 94 8.11 -7.43 -13.87
CA GLY A 94 9.54 -7.11 -13.91
C GLY A 94 10.27 -7.57 -15.17
N VAL A 95 9.53 -8.04 -16.20
CA VAL A 95 10.08 -8.53 -17.47
C VAL A 95 10.93 -7.45 -18.14
N GLU A 96 10.44 -6.22 -18.17
CA GLU A 96 11.16 -5.07 -18.75
C GLU A 96 12.52 -4.84 -18.07
N VAL A 97 12.60 -5.04 -16.75
CA VAL A 97 13.87 -4.91 -16.02
C VAL A 97 14.86 -5.96 -16.51
N LEU A 98 14.44 -7.22 -16.59
CA LEU A 98 15.28 -8.32 -17.08
C LEU A 98 15.69 -8.13 -18.54
N GLU A 99 14.79 -7.65 -19.40
CA GLU A 99 15.09 -7.29 -20.78
C GLU A 99 16.18 -6.20 -20.87
N ASN A 100 16.12 -5.18 -20.00
CA ASN A 100 17.15 -4.14 -19.92
C ASN A 100 18.51 -4.66 -19.42
N PHE A 101 18.55 -5.80 -18.74
CA PHE A 101 19.77 -6.51 -18.38
C PHE A 101 20.25 -7.50 -19.46
N GLY A 102 19.58 -7.55 -20.62
CA GLY A 102 19.97 -8.37 -21.77
C GLY A 102 19.37 -9.76 -21.82
N ILE A 103 18.39 -10.08 -20.95
CA ILE A 103 17.69 -11.37 -20.97
C ILE A 103 16.63 -11.34 -22.07
N GLY A 104 16.53 -12.43 -22.85
CA GLY A 104 15.51 -12.52 -23.90
C GLY A 104 14.10 -12.48 -23.33
N LYS A 105 13.16 -11.81 -24.00
CA LYS A 105 11.78 -11.61 -23.50
C LYS A 105 11.08 -12.87 -22.98
N GLN A 106 11.22 -13.99 -23.69
CA GLN A 106 10.57 -15.23 -23.28
C GLN A 106 11.23 -15.78 -22.01
N GLU A 107 12.55 -15.80 -21.97
CA GLU A 107 13.31 -16.22 -20.79
C GLU A 107 13.02 -15.32 -19.58
N ALA A 108 12.90 -14.01 -19.77
CA ALA A 108 12.53 -13.06 -18.73
C ALA A 108 11.13 -13.32 -18.16
N LYS A 109 10.15 -13.70 -19.01
CA LYS A 109 8.82 -14.11 -18.55
C LYS A 109 8.88 -15.39 -17.75
N ASP A 110 9.56 -16.42 -18.25
CA ASP A 110 9.66 -17.71 -17.59
C ASP A 110 10.35 -17.57 -16.22
N LEU A 111 11.45 -16.80 -16.15
CA LEU A 111 12.14 -16.48 -14.90
C LEU A 111 11.23 -15.73 -13.91
N SER A 112 10.42 -14.79 -14.40
CA SER A 112 9.48 -14.02 -13.58
C SER A 112 8.35 -14.89 -13.02
N GLU A 113 7.77 -15.75 -13.86
CA GLU A 113 6.65 -16.62 -13.50
C GLU A 113 7.04 -17.69 -12.48
N HIS A 114 8.25 -18.24 -12.61
CA HIS A 114 8.79 -19.27 -11.71
C HIS A 114 9.49 -18.72 -10.47
N SER A 115 9.60 -17.40 -10.31
CA SER A 115 10.22 -16.78 -9.14
C SER A 115 9.29 -16.87 -7.93
N GLU A 116 9.69 -17.67 -6.93
CA GLU A 116 8.99 -17.75 -5.63
C GLU A 116 8.89 -16.37 -4.96
N TYR A 117 9.93 -15.55 -5.10
CA TYR A 117 9.93 -14.18 -4.60
C TYR A 117 8.81 -13.35 -5.24
N LEU A 118 8.66 -13.40 -6.58
CA LEU A 118 7.61 -12.65 -7.26
C LEU A 118 6.21 -13.20 -6.96
N GLN A 119 6.08 -14.51 -6.73
CA GLN A 119 4.81 -15.10 -6.31
C GLN A 119 4.40 -14.60 -4.91
N LEU A 120 5.34 -14.57 -3.96
CA LEU A 120 5.09 -14.02 -2.63
C LEU A 120 4.83 -12.51 -2.70
N PHE A 121 5.61 -11.78 -3.50
CA PHE A 121 5.45 -10.35 -3.73
C PHE A 121 4.03 -10.04 -4.23
N ARG A 122 3.53 -10.77 -5.23
CA ARG A 122 2.14 -10.62 -5.72
C ARG A 122 1.11 -10.88 -4.62
N LYS A 123 1.26 -11.93 -3.81
CA LYS A 123 0.35 -12.18 -2.68
C LYS A 123 0.34 -11.01 -1.69
N LEU A 124 1.52 -10.49 -1.34
CA LEU A 124 1.65 -9.36 -0.42
C LEU A 124 0.99 -8.09 -0.99
N LEU A 125 1.13 -7.84 -2.29
CA LEU A 125 0.50 -6.71 -2.97
C LEU A 125 -1.03 -6.73 -2.92
N PHE A 126 -1.64 -7.91 -3.00
CA PHE A 126 -3.09 -8.07 -2.93
C PHE A 126 -3.64 -8.16 -1.50
N SER A 127 -2.78 -8.20 -0.48
CA SER A 127 -3.16 -8.35 0.93
C SER A 127 -4.05 -7.23 1.47
N ARG A 128 -4.00 -6.04 0.85
CA ARG A 128 -4.85 -4.89 1.20
C ARG A 128 -6.03 -4.71 0.26
N ILE A 129 -5.86 -5.04 -1.01
CA ILE A 129 -6.89 -4.87 -2.05
C ILE A 129 -8.05 -5.84 -1.79
N VAL A 130 -7.76 -7.14 -1.65
CA VAL A 130 -8.79 -8.18 -1.56
C VAL A 130 -9.72 -7.97 -0.36
N PRO A 131 -9.25 -7.76 0.89
CA PRO A 131 -10.15 -7.50 2.02
C PRO A 131 -10.86 -6.16 1.90
N CYS A 132 -10.25 -5.12 1.31
CA CYS A 132 -10.91 -3.83 1.09
C CYS A 132 -12.09 -3.95 0.11
N VAL A 133 -11.86 -4.62 -1.02
CA VAL A 133 -12.88 -4.90 -2.04
C VAL A 133 -14.05 -5.70 -1.48
N LYS A 134 -13.77 -6.70 -0.63
CA LYS A 134 -14.79 -7.45 0.11
C LYS A 134 -15.59 -6.55 1.04
N ASP A 135 -14.93 -5.69 1.81
CA ASP A 135 -15.57 -4.82 2.81
C ASP A 135 -16.47 -3.75 2.19
N ILE A 136 -16.09 -3.20 1.02
CA ILE A 136 -16.94 -2.25 0.28
C ILE A 136 -18.14 -2.90 -0.42
N GLY A 137 -18.27 -4.23 -0.34
CA GLY A 137 -19.43 -4.98 -0.83
C GLY A 137 -19.30 -5.51 -2.26
N LEU A 138 -18.13 -5.40 -2.89
CA LEU A 138 -17.84 -6.05 -4.17
C LEU A 138 -17.30 -7.45 -3.90
N TRP A 139 -18.17 -8.46 -3.91
CA TRP A 139 -17.76 -9.85 -3.63
C TRP A 139 -18.56 -10.88 -4.41
N GLY A 140 -18.96 -10.55 -5.63
CA GLY A 140 -19.71 -11.44 -6.51
C GLY A 140 -18.87 -12.61 -7.05
N PRO A 141 -19.54 -13.63 -7.60
CA PRO A 141 -18.86 -14.85 -8.09
C PRO A 141 -17.79 -14.61 -9.15
N ARG A 142 -17.94 -13.59 -10.01
CA ARG A 142 -16.95 -13.24 -11.05
C ARG A 142 -15.64 -12.76 -10.42
N LEU A 143 -15.76 -11.89 -9.42
CA LEU A 143 -14.60 -11.32 -8.73
C LEU A 143 -13.90 -12.36 -7.85
N GLN A 144 -14.66 -13.17 -7.12
CA GLN A 144 -14.09 -14.31 -6.39
C GLN A 144 -13.34 -15.26 -7.32
N LYS A 145 -13.90 -15.60 -8.48
CA LYS A 145 -13.21 -16.41 -9.49
C LYS A 145 -11.90 -15.76 -9.95
N ALA A 146 -11.91 -14.47 -10.25
CA ALA A 146 -10.69 -13.76 -10.63
C ALA A 146 -9.61 -13.83 -9.53
N TYR A 147 -10.00 -13.72 -8.25
CA TYR A 147 -9.06 -13.89 -7.13
C TYR A 147 -8.57 -15.33 -6.92
N VAL A 148 -9.38 -16.34 -7.26
CA VAL A 148 -8.93 -17.74 -7.33
C VAL A 148 -7.89 -17.90 -8.43
N ASP A 149 -8.18 -17.41 -9.63
CA ASP A 149 -7.28 -17.50 -10.78
C ASP A 149 -5.95 -16.78 -10.53
N MET A 150 -5.96 -15.73 -9.70
CA MET A 150 -4.76 -15.01 -9.24
C MET A 150 -4.07 -15.66 -8.01
N GLY A 151 -4.70 -16.62 -7.34
CA GLY A 151 -4.16 -17.28 -6.14
C GLY A 151 -4.15 -16.40 -4.89
N VAL A 152 -5.08 -15.45 -4.78
CA VAL A 152 -5.14 -14.44 -3.70
C VAL A 152 -6.47 -14.40 -2.95
N LEU A 153 -7.43 -15.27 -3.29
CA LEU A 153 -8.77 -15.28 -2.67
C LEU A 153 -8.72 -15.37 -1.14
N GLU A 154 -7.82 -16.18 -0.59
CA GLU A 154 -7.66 -16.40 0.86
C GLU A 154 -7.33 -15.11 1.63
N LEU A 155 -6.77 -14.11 0.95
CA LEU A 155 -6.46 -12.81 1.57
C LEU A 155 -7.71 -12.04 1.99
N GLY A 156 -8.89 -12.40 1.47
CA GLY A 156 -10.16 -11.77 1.82
C GLY A 156 -10.59 -11.96 3.27
N ASP A 157 -9.92 -12.83 4.04
CA ASP A 157 -10.16 -13.00 5.47
C ASP A 157 -9.17 -12.20 6.35
N SER A 158 -8.28 -11.42 5.71
CA SER A 158 -7.32 -10.57 6.42
C SER A 158 -8.01 -9.37 7.07
N ASN A 159 -7.56 -9.00 8.27
CA ASN A 159 -8.09 -7.83 8.97
C ASN A 159 -7.41 -6.55 8.47
N LEU A 160 -8.10 -5.82 7.59
CA LEU A 160 -7.62 -4.56 7.01
C LEU A 160 -7.45 -3.47 8.08
N ASP A 161 -8.38 -3.37 9.04
CA ASP A 161 -8.30 -2.36 10.11
C ASP A 161 -7.05 -2.55 10.96
N LEU A 162 -6.69 -3.81 11.25
CA LEU A 162 -5.46 -4.13 11.98
C LEU A 162 -4.21 -3.70 11.19
N LEU A 163 -4.14 -4.01 9.89
CA LEU A 163 -3.01 -3.61 9.03
C LEU A 163 -2.83 -2.09 9.01
N MET A 164 -3.94 -1.35 8.95
CA MET A 164 -3.91 0.12 8.94
C MET A 164 -3.47 0.69 10.29
N SER A 165 -3.97 0.15 11.40
CA SER A 165 -3.54 0.57 12.74
C SER A 165 -2.05 0.35 12.99
N GLN A 166 -1.50 -0.77 12.49
CA GLN A 166 -0.07 -1.07 12.61
C GLN A 166 0.80 -0.05 11.86
N ASP A 167 0.37 0.41 10.69
CA ASP A 167 1.13 1.44 9.97
C ASP A 167 1.16 2.78 10.70
N GLU A 168 0.04 3.14 11.32
CA GLU A 168 -0.06 4.35 12.15
C GLU A 168 0.84 4.25 13.39
N GLU A 169 0.77 3.13 14.11
CA GLU A 169 1.62 2.87 15.29
C GLU A 169 3.12 2.91 14.95
N ILE A 170 3.52 2.39 13.79
CA ILE A 170 4.91 2.42 13.34
C ILE A 170 5.38 3.86 13.08
N ALA A 171 4.55 4.67 12.43
CA ALA A 171 4.87 6.07 12.19
C ALA A 171 5.00 6.85 13.51
N GLU A 172 4.08 6.66 14.44
CA GLU A 172 4.14 7.30 15.77
C GLU A 172 5.35 6.85 16.60
N GLN A 173 5.70 5.56 16.55
CA GLN A 173 6.88 5.06 17.26
C GLN A 173 8.16 5.70 16.72
N LEU A 174 8.29 5.83 15.39
CA LEU A 174 9.44 6.50 14.78
C LEU A 174 9.52 7.98 15.17
N ASP A 175 8.39 8.66 15.30
CA ASP A 175 8.34 10.02 15.83
C ASP A 175 8.81 10.09 17.28
N ARG A 176 8.30 9.21 18.15
CA ARG A 176 8.71 9.14 19.56
C ARG A 176 10.22 8.93 19.70
N ASP A 177 10.77 7.97 18.96
CA ASP A 177 12.20 7.66 19.01
C ASP A 177 13.05 8.83 18.52
N ARG A 178 12.62 9.52 17.46
CA ARG A 178 13.30 10.73 16.97
C ARG A 178 13.29 11.84 18.01
N PHE A 179 12.13 12.15 18.58
CA PHE A 179 12.01 13.22 19.57
C PHE A 179 12.85 12.94 20.81
N ALA A 180 12.89 11.69 21.29
CA ALA A 180 13.75 11.30 22.40
C ALA A 180 15.24 11.54 22.09
N ALA A 181 15.70 11.13 20.89
CA ALA A 181 17.09 11.35 20.47
C ALA A 181 17.43 12.84 20.28
N GLU A 182 16.50 13.64 19.75
CA GLU A 182 16.66 15.09 19.62
C GLU A 182 16.73 15.78 20.98
N GLU A 183 15.87 15.38 21.92
CA GLU A 183 15.86 15.88 23.29
C GLU A 183 17.17 15.55 24.02
N GLU A 184 17.64 14.30 23.97
CA GLU A 184 18.93 13.90 24.53
C GLU A 184 20.08 14.74 23.96
N ALA A 185 20.10 14.95 22.64
CA ALA A 185 21.12 15.75 21.98
C ALA A 185 21.05 17.23 22.38
N ARG A 186 19.85 17.80 22.58
CA ARG A 186 19.70 19.19 23.04
C ARG A 186 20.08 19.34 24.50
N VAL A 187 19.73 18.38 25.36
CA VAL A 187 20.15 18.38 26.76
C VAL A 187 21.67 18.32 26.87
N ALA A 188 22.33 17.49 26.06
CA ALA A 188 23.78 17.40 26.02
C ALA A 188 24.43 18.73 25.58
N GLU A 189 23.91 19.37 24.53
CA GLU A 189 24.38 20.68 24.07
C GLU A 189 24.22 21.78 25.14
N VAL A 190 23.08 21.80 25.85
CA VAL A 190 22.85 22.76 26.94
C VAL A 190 23.79 22.50 28.11
N ALA A 191 24.05 21.24 28.46
CA ALA A 191 24.98 20.87 29.52
C ALA A 191 26.42 21.33 29.20
N GLU A 192 26.88 21.08 27.97
CA GLU A 192 28.18 21.54 27.46
C GLU A 192 28.29 23.07 27.52
N ALA A 193 27.27 23.80 27.06
CA ALA A 193 27.25 25.25 27.11
C ALA A 193 27.29 25.82 28.55
N ILE A 194 26.66 25.14 29.51
CA ILE A 194 26.71 25.51 30.94
C ILE A 194 28.12 25.30 31.51
N GLU A 195 28.77 24.18 31.16
CA GLU A 195 30.13 23.85 31.62
C GLU A 195 31.14 24.88 31.08
N GLU A 196 31.11 25.18 29.78
CA GLU A 196 31.98 26.20 29.16
C GLU A 196 31.76 27.59 29.79
N GLY A 197 30.51 27.97 30.06
CA GLY A 197 30.18 29.22 30.72
C GLY A 197 30.65 29.30 32.17
N GLY A 198 30.70 28.16 32.87
CA GLY A 198 31.20 28.05 34.24
C GLY A 198 32.73 28.15 34.32
N GLU A 199 33.45 27.53 33.39
CA GLU A 199 34.91 27.64 33.30
C GLU A 199 35.37 29.05 32.93
N ALA A 200 34.63 29.76 32.08
CA ALA A 200 34.94 31.14 31.72
C ALA A 200 34.71 32.17 32.86
N ALA A 201 33.99 31.78 33.91
CA ALA A 201 33.65 32.63 35.06
C ALA A 201 34.55 32.40 36.30
N ALA A 202 35.42 31.38 36.29
CA ALA A 202 36.35 31.02 37.36
C ALA A 202 37.77 31.58 37.11
#